data_AF-A0A973FU73-F1
#
_entry.id   AF-A0A973FU73-F1
#
_cell.length_a   1.000
_cell.length_b   1.000
_cell.length_c   1.000
_cell.angle_alpha   90.00
_cell.angle_beta   90.00
_cell.angle_gamma   90.00
#
_symmetry.space_group_name_H-M   'P 1'
#
loop_
_entity.id
_entity.type
_entity.pdbx_description
1 polymer ?
#
loop_
_entity_poly.entity_id
_entity_poly.type
_entity_poly.pdbx_seq_one_letter_code
_entity_poly.pdbx_strand_id
1 'polypeptide(L)'
;MEKSSETKSVIEQAAEDLFNFAVDREDIKLLMAGLHEAADIKRNAVEYELQILKIISVGWAISYYLENYAQKDLIGAAYWRTIQEFSKNLSETYGLFVSQSFDYFQILKDRLETYVNALHQKPSAPE
;
A
#
# COMPACT_ATOMS: atom_id res chain seq x y z
N MET A 1 34.05 -16.50 17.22
CA MET A 1 33.69 -16.62 15.80
C MET A 1 32.18 -16.71 15.74
N GLU A 2 31.50 -15.58 15.73
CA GLU A 2 30.03 -15.51 15.66
C GLU A 2 29.67 -14.30 14.79
N LYS A 3 29.39 -14.57 13.51
CA LYS A 3 28.62 -13.68 12.64
C LYS A 3 27.40 -14.48 12.20
N SER A 4 26.44 -14.61 13.10
CA SER A 4 25.07 -14.96 12.74
C SER A 4 24.39 -13.70 12.24
N SER A 5 24.66 -13.28 11.00
CA SER A 5 23.74 -12.39 10.29
C SER A 5 22.72 -13.28 9.60
N GLU A 6 21.55 -13.37 10.22
CA GLU A 6 20.36 -14.07 9.77
C GLU A 6 20.13 -13.81 8.27
N THR A 7 20.25 -14.84 7.46
CA THR A 7 19.81 -14.77 6.06
C THR A 7 18.30 -14.89 6.09
N LYS A 8 17.58 -13.77 5.99
CA LYS A 8 16.12 -13.77 5.77
C LYS A 8 15.80 -14.76 4.64
N SER A 9 14.72 -15.52 4.79
CA SER A 9 14.32 -16.44 3.73
C SER A 9 14.06 -15.65 2.43
N VAL A 10 14.29 -16.27 1.28
CA VAL A 10 14.05 -15.63 -0.04
C VAL A 10 12.62 -15.07 -0.16
N ILE A 11 11.67 -15.73 0.50
CA ILE A 11 10.27 -15.33 0.57
C ILE A 11 10.09 -14.04 1.37
N GLU A 12 10.74 -13.93 2.53
CA GLU A 12 10.69 -12.71 3.35
C GLU A 12 11.33 -11.53 2.64
N GLN A 13 12.45 -11.75 1.95
CA GLN A 13 13.09 -10.70 1.15
C GLN A 13 12.16 -10.22 0.02
N ALA A 14 11.52 -11.14 -0.71
CA ALA A 14 10.58 -10.77 -1.77
C ALA A 14 9.38 -9.96 -1.23
N ALA A 15 8.84 -10.35 -0.07
CA ALA A 15 7.76 -9.61 0.57
C ALA A 15 8.20 -8.22 1.06
N GLU A 16 9.43 -8.12 1.59
CA GLU A 16 10.03 -6.85 2.02
C GLU A 16 10.30 -5.91 0.84
N ASP A 17 10.78 -6.43 -0.29
CA ASP A 17 10.99 -5.63 -1.51
C ASP A 17 9.66 -5.06 -2.03
N LEU A 18 8.60 -5.87 -2.05
CA LEU A 18 7.25 -5.45 -2.43
C LEU A 18 6.67 -4.42 -1.44
N PHE A 19 6.91 -4.60 -0.14
CA PHE A 19 6.55 -3.63 0.89
C PHE A 19 7.27 -2.30 0.67
N ASN A 20 8.59 -2.32 0.50
CA ASN A 20 9.41 -1.13 0.30
C ASN A 20 8.95 -0.35 -0.93
N PHE A 21 8.72 -1.06 -2.04
CA PHE A 21 8.11 -0.46 -3.22
C PHE A 21 6.74 0.17 -2.89
N ALA A 22 5.85 -0.55 -2.21
CA ALA A 22 4.50 -0.10 -1.91
C ALA A 22 4.42 1.16 -1.03
N VAL A 23 5.37 1.35 -0.10
CA VAL A 23 5.38 2.50 0.83
C VAL A 23 6.27 3.65 0.36
N ASP A 24 7.14 3.41 -0.62
CA ASP A 24 7.87 4.45 -1.31
C ASP A 24 6.90 5.41 -2.01
N ARG A 25 7.21 6.71 -1.93
CA ARG A 25 6.42 7.83 -2.43
C ARG A 25 7.08 8.54 -3.60
N GLU A 26 8.33 8.22 -3.96
CA GLU A 26 9.09 8.97 -4.95
C GLU A 26 8.42 8.95 -6.34
N ASP A 27 7.95 7.78 -6.75
CA ASP A 27 7.22 7.60 -8.02
C ASP A 27 5.92 8.42 -8.07
N ILE A 28 5.16 8.44 -6.97
CA ILE A 28 3.93 9.24 -6.87
C ILE A 28 4.24 10.73 -6.88
N LYS A 29 5.28 11.18 -6.17
CA LYS A 29 5.72 12.58 -6.19
C LYS A 29 6.12 13.02 -7.59
N LEU A 30 6.85 12.17 -8.31
CA LEU A 30 7.24 12.43 -9.69
C LEU A 30 6.01 12.56 -10.61
N LEU A 31 5.04 11.66 -10.45
CA LEU A 31 3.75 11.73 -11.17
C LEU A 31 3.01 13.04 -10.87
N MET A 32 2.90 13.41 -9.58
CA MET A 32 2.18 14.61 -9.15
C MET A 32 2.84 15.92 -9.61
N ALA A 33 4.18 15.93 -9.73
CA ALA A 33 4.94 17.05 -10.27
C ALA A 33 4.71 17.24 -11.78
N GLY A 34 4.38 16.18 -12.51
CA GLY A 34 4.05 16.24 -13.94
C GLY A 34 2.63 16.74 -14.25
N LEU A 35 1.74 16.86 -13.26
CA LEU A 35 0.38 17.33 -13.48
C LEU A 35 0.35 18.84 -13.75
N HIS A 36 -0.30 19.23 -14.85
CA HIS A 36 -0.42 20.62 -15.31
C HIS A 36 -0.74 21.59 -14.16
N GLU A 37 0.04 22.66 -13.99
CA GLU A 37 -0.03 23.56 -12.82
C GLU A 37 -1.41 24.20 -12.65
N ALA A 38 -2.04 24.63 -13.76
CA ALA A 38 -3.37 25.24 -13.76
C ALA A 38 -4.54 24.29 -13.44
N ALA A 39 -4.29 23.00 -13.22
CA ALA A 39 -5.34 22.08 -12.81
C ALA A 39 -5.83 22.41 -11.38
N ASP A 40 -7.12 22.75 -11.25
CA ASP A 40 -7.76 22.97 -9.95
C ASP A 40 -8.05 21.63 -9.26
N ILE A 41 -7.01 21.07 -8.64
CA ILE A 41 -7.06 19.78 -7.95
C ILE A 41 -6.50 19.89 -6.54
N LYS A 42 -7.07 19.11 -5.63
CA LYS A 42 -6.54 18.94 -4.27
C LYS A 42 -5.29 18.05 -4.28
N ARG A 43 -4.16 18.57 -4.79
CA ARG A 43 -2.92 17.79 -5.04
C ARG A 43 -2.51 16.88 -3.88
N ASN A 44 -2.43 17.41 -2.67
CA ASN A 44 -2.05 16.61 -1.50
C ASN A 44 -3.02 15.45 -1.21
N ALA A 45 -4.33 15.67 -1.44
CA ALA A 45 -5.33 14.61 -1.25
C ALA A 45 -5.19 13.53 -2.34
N VAL A 46 -4.94 13.93 -3.58
CA VAL A 46 -4.69 13.00 -4.69
C VAL A 46 -3.43 12.19 -4.45
N GLU A 47 -2.32 12.84 -4.06
CA GLU A 47 -1.05 12.17 -3.73
C GLU A 47 -1.25 11.12 -2.62
N TYR A 48 -1.95 11.49 -1.55
CA TYR A 48 -2.24 10.58 -0.44
C TYR A 48 -3.10 9.39 -0.86
N GLU A 49 -4.12 9.63 -1.67
CA GLU A 49 -5.01 8.58 -2.16
C GLU A 49 -4.30 7.62 -3.12
N LEU A 50 -3.44 8.15 -4.00
CA LEU A 50 -2.58 7.35 -4.87
C LEU A 50 -1.64 6.45 -4.07
N GLN A 51 -1.09 6.93 -2.95
CA GLN A 51 -0.25 6.12 -2.07
C GLN A 51 -1.03 4.93 -1.47
N ILE A 52 -2.25 5.19 -0.99
CA ILE A 52 -3.13 4.15 -0.47
C ILE A 52 -3.44 3.12 -1.56
N LEU A 53 -3.80 3.61 -2.76
CA LEU A 53 -4.11 2.75 -3.90
C LEU A 53 -2.91 1.87 -4.30
N LYS A 54 -1.68 2.41 -4.27
CA LYS A 54 -0.44 1.66 -4.54
C LYS A 54 -0.25 0.51 -3.56
N ILE A 55 -0.40 0.76 -2.26
CA ILE A 55 -0.32 -0.28 -1.21
C ILE A 55 -1.33 -1.40 -1.49
N ILE A 56 -2.59 -1.04 -1.69
CA ILE A 56 -3.67 -2.00 -1.93
C ILE A 56 -3.41 -2.79 -3.22
N SER A 57 -2.96 -2.13 -4.28
CA SER A 57 -2.71 -2.73 -5.59
C SER A 57 -1.59 -3.75 -5.56
N VAL A 58 -0.51 -3.51 -4.81
CA VAL A 58 0.58 -4.49 -4.63
C VAL A 58 0.08 -5.73 -3.91
N GLY A 59 -0.67 -5.56 -2.81
CA GLY A 59 -1.29 -6.69 -2.10
C GLY A 59 -2.24 -7.50 -2.98
N TRP A 60 -3.04 -6.83 -3.82
CA TRP A 60 -3.92 -7.50 -4.79
C TRP A 60 -3.13 -8.20 -5.90
N ALA A 61 -2.06 -7.59 -6.40
CA ALA A 61 -1.19 -8.18 -7.41
C ALA A 61 -0.56 -9.50 -6.92
N ILE A 62 -0.16 -9.58 -5.65
CA ILE A 62 0.31 -10.84 -5.04
C ILE A 62 -0.78 -11.91 -5.12
N SER A 63 -2.00 -11.60 -4.69
CA SER A 63 -3.10 -12.56 -4.69
C SER A 63 -3.51 -13.02 -6.10
N TYR A 64 -3.51 -12.09 -7.06
CA TYR A 64 -3.98 -12.35 -8.43
C TYR A 64 -2.91 -13.01 -9.30
N TYR A 65 -1.71 -12.45 -9.36
CA TYR A 65 -0.66 -12.94 -10.27
C TYR A 65 0.10 -14.15 -9.73
N LEU A 66 0.06 -14.42 -8.42
CA LEU A 66 0.65 -15.62 -7.83
C LEU A 66 -0.38 -16.72 -7.55
N GLU A 67 -1.61 -16.65 -8.08
CA GLU A 67 -2.72 -17.56 -7.73
C GLU A 67 -2.32 -19.06 -7.71
N ASN A 68 -1.51 -19.49 -8.70
CA ASN A 68 -1.08 -20.88 -8.89
C ASN A 68 0.31 -21.22 -8.33
N TYR A 69 0.93 -20.30 -7.59
CA TYR A 69 2.27 -20.48 -7.03
C TYR A 69 2.20 -20.88 -5.56
N ALA A 70 2.99 -21.90 -5.17
CA ALA A 70 3.02 -22.43 -3.81
C ALA A 70 3.42 -21.38 -2.75
N GLN A 71 4.16 -20.34 -3.16
CA GLN A 71 4.67 -19.30 -2.28
C GLN A 71 3.69 -18.15 -2.05
N LYS A 72 2.55 -18.10 -2.76
CA LYS A 72 1.57 -16.99 -2.70
C LYS A 72 1.18 -16.65 -1.27
N ASP A 73 0.76 -17.65 -0.51
CA ASP A 73 0.23 -17.44 0.83
C ASP A 73 1.31 -16.94 1.79
N LEU A 74 2.56 -17.42 1.61
CA LEU A 74 3.68 -16.98 2.43
C LEU A 74 4.09 -15.54 2.10
N ILE A 75 4.20 -15.18 0.82
CA ILE A 75 4.54 -13.81 0.38
C ILE A 75 3.43 -12.84 0.78
N GLY A 76 2.17 -13.21 0.54
CA GLY A 76 1.01 -12.39 0.88
C GLY A 76 0.88 -12.16 2.38
N ALA A 77 1.03 -13.22 3.19
CA ALA A 77 1.00 -13.08 4.65
C ALA A 77 2.13 -12.20 5.16
N ALA A 78 3.36 -12.39 4.67
CA ALA A 78 4.51 -11.57 5.04
C ALA A 78 4.29 -10.09 4.68
N TYR A 79 3.86 -9.82 3.43
CA TYR A 79 3.56 -8.47 2.96
C TYR A 79 2.51 -7.77 3.82
N TRP A 80 1.34 -8.40 4.04
CA TRP A 80 0.27 -7.80 4.80
C TRP A 80 0.61 -7.63 6.29
N ARG A 81 1.41 -8.53 6.87
CA ARG A 81 1.92 -8.36 8.23
C ARG A 81 2.79 -7.10 8.34
N THR A 82 3.72 -6.91 7.41
CA THR A 82 4.59 -5.72 7.40
C THR A 82 3.78 -4.44 7.16
N ILE A 83 2.76 -4.46 6.30
CA ILE A 83 1.83 -3.32 6.13
C ILE A 83 1.05 -3.03 7.42
N GLN A 84 0.59 -4.06 8.13
CA GLN A 84 -0.10 -3.89 9.42
C GLN A 84 0.82 -3.26 10.47
N GLU A 85 2.06 -3.72 10.58
CA GLU A 85 3.09 -3.16 11.47
C GLU A 85 3.40 -1.70 11.12
N PHE A 86 3.61 -1.41 9.84
CA PHE A 86 3.78 -0.05 9.33
C PHE A 86 2.59 0.84 9.67
N SER A 87 1.37 0.34 9.46
CA SER A 87 0.13 1.07 9.75
C SER A 87 0.00 1.39 11.23
N LYS A 88 0.37 0.45 12.11
CA LYS A 88 0.39 0.66 13.56
C LYS A 88 1.38 1.75 13.94
N ASN A 89 2.62 1.69 13.44
CA ASN A 89 3.63 2.71 13.72
C ASN A 89 3.19 4.10 13.25
N LEU A 90 2.55 4.19 12.07
CA LEU A 90 2.02 5.44 11.55
C LEU A 90 0.89 5.98 12.44
N SER A 91 -0.03 5.10 12.83
CA SER A 91 -1.19 5.40 13.68
C SER A 91 -0.76 5.92 15.06
N GLU A 92 0.22 5.27 15.68
CA GLU A 92 0.80 5.69 16.96
C GLU A 92 1.52 7.03 16.83
N THR A 93 2.35 7.19 15.81
CA THR A 93 3.11 8.44 15.60
C THR A 93 2.17 9.62 15.38
N TYR A 94 1.17 9.50 14.50
CA TYR A 94 0.22 10.58 14.22
C TYR A 94 -0.78 10.81 15.36
N GLY A 95 -1.19 9.78 16.08
CA GLY A 95 -2.06 9.89 17.26
C GLY A 95 -1.41 10.63 18.43
N LEU A 96 -0.08 10.74 18.47
CA LEU A 96 0.61 11.62 19.43
C LEU A 96 0.49 13.12 19.07
N PHE A 97 0.30 13.44 17.79
CA PHE A 97 0.20 14.82 17.30
C PHE A 97 -1.24 15.33 17.18
N VAL A 98 -2.20 14.42 16.98
CA VAL A 98 -3.62 14.75 16.83
C VAL A 98 -4.36 14.14 18.01
N SER A 99 -5.20 14.90 18.73
CA SER A 99 -5.99 14.41 19.88
C SER A 99 -7.09 13.39 19.51
N GLN A 100 -6.95 12.72 18.37
CA GLN A 100 -7.84 11.70 17.85
C GLN A 100 -7.02 10.46 17.50
N SER A 101 -7.50 9.30 17.95
CA SER A 101 -6.99 8.01 17.51
C SER A 101 -7.27 7.83 16.02
N PHE A 102 -6.24 7.45 15.27
CA PHE A 102 -6.29 7.19 13.84
C PHE A 102 -5.83 5.76 13.59
N ASP A 103 -6.59 4.95 12.86
CA ASP A 103 -6.19 3.58 12.47
C ASP A 103 -5.95 3.54 10.96
N TYR A 104 -4.68 3.58 10.56
CA TYR A 104 -4.31 3.56 9.16
C TYR A 104 -4.68 2.26 8.46
N PHE A 105 -4.62 1.12 9.16
CA PHE A 105 -4.94 -0.17 8.54
C PHE A 105 -6.43 -0.28 8.26
N GLN A 106 -7.27 0.26 9.15
CA GLN A 106 -8.70 0.37 8.90
C GLN A 106 -8.99 1.28 7.69
N ILE A 107 -8.26 2.39 7.54
CA ILE A 107 -8.40 3.27 6.38
C ILE A 107 -8.07 2.56 5.07
N LEU A 108 -7.03 1.72 5.04
CA LEU A 108 -6.73 0.92 3.84
C LEU A 108 -7.90 0.01 3.46
N LYS A 109 -8.57 -0.61 4.44
CA LYS A 109 -9.75 -1.46 4.19
C LYS A 109 -10.94 -0.65 3.68
N ASP A 110 -11.26 0.46 4.34
CA ASP A 110 -12.39 1.32 3.97
C ASP A 110 -12.19 1.92 2.56
N ARG A 111 -10.93 2.23 2.21
CA ARG A 111 -10.56 2.71 0.88
C ARG A 111 -10.68 1.65 -0.18
N LEU A 112 -10.22 0.42 0.08
CA LEU A 112 -10.45 -0.70 -0.84
C LEU A 112 -11.94 -0.89 -1.13
N GLU A 113 -12.79 -0.89 -0.09
CA GLU A 113 -14.24 -1.01 -0.26
C GLU A 113 -14.80 0.14 -1.11
N THR A 114 -14.35 1.36 -0.85
CA THR A 114 -14.73 2.54 -1.65
C THR A 114 -14.36 2.38 -3.12
N TYR A 115 -13.14 1.91 -3.43
CA TYR A 115 -12.69 1.70 -4.81
C TYR A 115 -13.50 0.62 -5.53
N VAL A 116 -13.73 -0.51 -4.88
CA VAL A 116 -14.53 -1.61 -5.44
C VAL A 116 -15.96 -1.14 -5.71
N ASN A 117 -16.55 -0.40 -4.77
CA ASN A 117 -17.89 0.17 -4.95
C ASN A 117 -17.94 1.19 -6.10
N ALA A 118 -16.91 2.03 -6.25
CA ALA A 118 -16.83 3.00 -7.34
C ALA A 118 -16.76 2.31 -8.72
N LEU A 119 -16.07 1.16 -8.83
CA LEU A 119 -16.03 0.34 -10.05
C LEU A 119 -17.41 -0.26 -10.36
N HIS A 120 -18.10 -0.82 -9.36
CA HIS A 120 -19.44 -1.38 -9.55
C HIS A 120 -20.48 -0.35 -10.01
N GLN A 121 -20.32 0.93 -9.64
CA GLN A 121 -21.24 2.01 -10.02
C GLN A 121 -21.06 2.53 -11.45
N LYS A 122 -20.04 2.05 -12.18
CA LYS A 122 -19.81 2.40 -13.59
C LYS A 122 -19.75 1.16 -14.50
N PRO A 123 -20.84 0.37 -14.61
CA PRO A 123 -20.86 -0.83 -15.46
C PRO A 123 -20.81 -0.53 -16.97
N SER A 124 -20.90 0.75 -17.37
CA SER A 124 -20.96 1.20 -18.77
C SER A 124 -19.79 2.08 -19.20
N ALA A 125 -18.68 2.07 -18.45
CA ALA A 125 -17.46 2.72 -18.93
C ALA A 125 -16.97 1.96 -20.19
N PRO A 126 -16.79 2.64 -21.34
CA PRO A 126 -16.24 2.00 -22.52
C PRO A 126 -14.81 1.53 -22.26
N GLU A 127 -14.42 0.41 -22.88
CA GLU A 127 -13.02 -0.07 -22.94
C GLU A 127 -12.07 1.00 -23.50
#